data_AF-A0A2U1INT7-F1
#
_entry.id   AF-A0A2U1INT7-F1
#
_cell.length_a   1.000
_cell.length_b   1.000
_cell.length_c   1.000
_cell.angle_alpha   90.00
_cell.angle_beta   90.00
_cell.angle_gamma   90.00
#
_symmetry.space_group_name_H-M   'P 1'
#
loop_
_entity.id
_entity.type
_entity.pdbx_description
1 polymer ?
#
loop_
_entity_poly.entity_id
_entity_poly.type
_entity_poly.pdbx_seq_one_letter_code
_entity_poly.pdbx_strand_id
1 'polypeptide(L)'
;MNKVLPLLAVLALSGCATSKETYLGNGEQGLTIDCSGEANSWAACYEKADASCAGTGYRIVGTDGTPALKVSEKTLGADIGNYKNRSVVVVCK
;
A
#
# COMPACT_ATOMS: atom_id res chain seq x y z
N MET A 1 30.90 -12.19 -20.74
CA MET A 1 31.04 -11.42 -19.48
C MET A 1 29.81 -10.54 -19.30
N ASN A 2 29.05 -10.80 -18.23
CA ASN A 2 28.05 -9.96 -17.55
C ASN A 2 27.18 -8.99 -18.40
N LYS A 3 26.03 -9.47 -18.91
CA LYS A 3 24.95 -8.58 -19.41
C LYS A 3 23.61 -8.75 -18.67
N VAL A 4 23.59 -9.49 -17.56
CA VAL A 4 22.36 -9.77 -16.78
C VAL A 4 22.14 -8.83 -15.59
N LEU A 5 23.03 -7.86 -15.38
CA LEU A 5 22.99 -6.99 -14.19
C LEU A 5 21.81 -5.97 -14.14
N PRO A 6 21.21 -5.46 -15.24
CA PRO A 6 20.21 -4.41 -15.09
C PRO A 6 18.82 -4.94 -14.69
N LEU A 7 18.56 -6.25 -14.83
CA LEU A 7 17.22 -6.82 -14.61
C LEU A 7 16.83 -6.88 -13.12
N LEU A 8 17.80 -6.97 -12.21
CA LEU A 8 17.53 -7.02 -10.76
C LEU A 8 17.18 -5.63 -10.16
N ALA A 9 17.54 -4.53 -10.82
CA ALA A 9 17.28 -3.19 -10.29
C ALA A 9 15.79 -2.76 -10.45
N VAL A 10 15.08 -3.30 -11.45
CA VAL A 10 13.68 -2.92 -11.72
C VAL A 10 12.70 -3.57 -10.74
N LEU A 11 13.04 -4.74 -10.19
CA LEU A 11 12.23 -5.44 -9.18
C LEU A 11 12.34 -4.82 -7.78
N ALA A 12 13.35 -3.99 -7.52
CA ALA A 12 13.53 -3.32 -6.23
C ALA A 12 12.65 -2.05 -6.08
N LEU A 13 11.96 -1.62 -7.14
CA LEU A 13 11.08 -0.45 -7.12
C LEU A 13 9.64 -0.77 -6.68
N SER A 14 9.30 -2.04 -6.45
CA SER A 14 8.09 -2.34 -5.69
C SER A 14 8.39 -2.01 -4.23
N GLY A 15 8.03 -0.79 -3.80
CA GLY A 15 8.11 -0.38 -2.40
C GLY A 15 7.49 -1.42 -1.47
N CYS A 16 7.78 -1.33 -0.17
CA CYS A 16 7.32 -2.26 0.87
C CYS A 16 5.79 -2.46 0.96
N ALA A 17 5.00 -1.82 0.10
CA ALA A 17 3.59 -2.12 -0.07
C ALA A 17 3.37 -3.47 -0.79
N THR A 18 2.63 -4.36 -0.14
CA THR A 18 2.26 -5.68 -0.67
C THR A 18 0.82 -5.65 -1.18
N SER A 19 0.51 -6.47 -2.19
CA SER A 19 -0.83 -6.58 -2.78
C SER A 19 -1.26 -8.04 -2.79
N LYS A 20 -2.52 -8.30 -2.43
CA LYS A 20 -3.13 -9.63 -2.38
C LYS A 20 -4.51 -9.59 -3.00
N GLU A 21 -4.83 -10.56 -3.85
CA GLU A 21 -6.16 -10.70 -4.42
C GLU A 21 -7.20 -11.05 -3.34
N THR A 22 -8.39 -10.49 -3.50
CA THR A 22 -9.54 -10.69 -2.63
C THR A 22 -10.83 -10.69 -3.46
N TYR A 23 -11.93 -11.17 -2.86
CA TYR A 23 -13.25 -11.12 -3.47
C TYR A 23 -14.19 -10.32 -2.58
N LEU A 24 -14.90 -9.37 -3.18
CA LEU A 24 -15.89 -8.56 -2.50
C LEU A 24 -17.19 -9.36 -2.27
N GLY A 25 -18.04 -8.90 -1.34
CA GLY A 25 -19.32 -9.56 -1.05
C GLY A 25 -20.32 -9.58 -2.23
N ASN A 26 -20.09 -8.77 -3.26
CA ASN A 26 -20.85 -8.79 -4.52
C ASN A 26 -20.26 -9.75 -5.58
N GLY A 27 -19.18 -10.47 -5.26
CA GLY A 27 -18.49 -11.39 -6.17
C GLY A 27 -17.44 -10.74 -7.07
N GLU A 28 -17.21 -9.44 -6.96
CA GLU A 28 -16.20 -8.72 -7.75
C GLU A 28 -14.78 -9.06 -7.27
N GLN A 29 -13.84 -9.24 -8.21
CA GLN A 29 -12.43 -9.45 -7.87
C GLN A 29 -11.78 -8.12 -7.50
N GLY A 30 -11.23 -8.05 -6.30
CA GLY A 30 -10.51 -6.90 -5.79
C GLY A 30 -9.07 -7.24 -5.42
N LEU A 31 -8.33 -6.20 -5.07
CA LEU A 31 -6.97 -6.26 -4.55
C LEU A 31 -6.92 -5.53 -3.22
N THR A 32 -6.52 -6.26 -2.18
CA THR A 32 -6.13 -5.67 -0.90
C THR A 32 -4.66 -5.32 -0.96
N ILE A 33 -4.33 -4.06 -0.73
CA ILE A 33 -2.98 -3.53 -0.74
C ILE A 33 -2.66 -3.09 0.68
N ASP A 34 -1.64 -3.67 1.28
CA ASP A 34 -1.11 -3.25 2.56
C ASP A 34 0.14 -2.38 2.32
N CYS A 35 0.07 -1.11 2.70
CA CYS A 35 1.18 -0.16 2.72
C CYS A 35 1.50 0.24 4.17
N SER A 36 1.41 -0.72 5.09
CA SER A 36 1.73 -0.50 6.49
C SER A 36 3.22 -0.17 6.66
N GLY A 37 3.55 0.64 7.66
CA GLY A 37 4.93 1.00 7.99
C GLY A 37 5.14 2.50 8.17
N GLU A 38 6.20 2.83 8.92
CA GLU A 38 6.52 4.22 9.26
C GLU A 38 7.04 5.02 8.05
N ALA A 39 7.81 4.36 7.17
CA ALA A 39 8.30 4.91 5.92
C ALA A 39 7.24 4.93 4.80
N ASN A 40 6.15 4.18 4.95
CA ASN A 40 5.08 4.11 3.96
C ASN A 40 4.01 5.17 4.23
N SER A 41 3.28 5.54 3.18
CA SER A 41 2.18 6.50 3.20
C SER A 41 1.01 6.03 2.34
N TRP A 42 -0.13 6.70 2.44
CA TRP A 42 -1.27 6.44 1.55
C TRP A 42 -0.90 6.58 0.06
N ALA A 43 0.04 7.47 -0.27
CA ALA A 43 0.54 7.59 -1.64
C ALA A 43 1.19 6.29 -2.14
N ALA A 44 1.90 5.56 -1.26
CA ALA A 44 2.46 4.25 -1.61
C ALA A 44 1.38 3.19 -1.87
N CYS A 45 0.26 3.23 -1.14
CA CYS A 45 -0.90 2.38 -1.43
C CYS A 45 -1.47 2.68 -2.83
N TYR A 46 -1.60 3.95 -3.19
CA TYR A 46 -2.15 4.37 -4.49
C TYR A 46 -1.23 4.04 -5.65
N GLU A 47 0.07 4.29 -5.51
CA GLU A 47 1.08 3.93 -6.51
C GLU A 47 1.12 2.41 -6.73
N LYS A 48 1.05 1.63 -5.64
CA LYS A 48 0.95 0.17 -5.73
C LYS A 48 -0.34 -0.27 -6.41
N ALA A 49 -1.47 0.39 -6.14
CA ALA A 49 -2.74 0.10 -6.79
C ALA A 49 -2.70 0.35 -8.30
N ASP A 50 -2.11 1.48 -8.72
CA ASP A 50 -1.91 1.78 -10.14
C ASP A 50 -1.01 0.73 -10.80
N ALA A 51 0.10 0.35 -10.16
CA ALA A 51 0.99 -0.69 -10.67
C ALA A 51 0.32 -2.07 -10.74
N SER A 52 -0.45 -2.46 -9.71
CA SER A 52 -1.18 -3.73 -9.65
C SER A 52 -2.31 -3.81 -10.68
N CYS A 53 -2.96 -2.69 -10.98
CA CYS A 53 -3.99 -2.60 -12.03
C CYS A 53 -3.42 -2.22 -13.40
N ALA A 54 -2.11 -2.41 -13.63
CA ALA A 54 -1.44 -2.15 -14.91
C ALA A 54 -1.71 -0.74 -15.50
N GLY A 55 -1.99 0.25 -14.66
CA GLY A 55 -2.31 1.62 -15.07
C GLY A 55 -3.67 1.79 -15.79
N THR A 56 -4.56 0.79 -15.80
CA THR A 56 -5.93 0.95 -16.34
C THR A 56 -6.81 1.82 -15.43
N GLY A 57 -6.31 2.07 -14.21
CA GLY A 57 -7.02 2.76 -13.14
C GLY A 57 -7.80 1.79 -12.27
N TYR A 58 -8.24 2.29 -11.12
CA TYR A 58 -8.95 1.49 -10.13
C TYR A 58 -10.01 2.33 -9.41
N ARG A 59 -10.86 1.65 -8.65
CA ARG A 59 -11.80 2.25 -7.70
C ARG A 59 -11.47 1.75 -6.30
N ILE A 60 -11.37 2.66 -5.35
CA ILE A 60 -11.20 2.31 -3.94
C ILE A 60 -12.57 1.88 -3.39
N VAL A 61 -12.60 0.70 -2.76
CA VAL A 61 -13.82 0.11 -2.20
C VAL A 61 -13.76 -0.01 -0.67
N GLY A 62 -12.58 0.13 -0.10
CA GLY A 62 -12.37 0.16 1.34
C GLY A 62 -10.98 0.67 1.69
N THR A 63 -10.85 1.26 2.87
CA THR A 63 -9.57 1.67 3.45
C THR A 63 -9.59 1.33 4.92
N ASP A 64 -8.49 0.76 5.41
CA ASP A 64 -8.28 0.49 6.82
C ASP A 64 -6.94 1.08 7.23
N GLY A 65 -6.88 1.73 8.37
CA GLY A 65 -5.61 2.25 8.84
C GLY A 65 -5.64 2.75 10.27
N THR A 66 -4.45 2.77 10.88
CA THR A 66 -4.31 3.24 12.26
C THR A 66 -4.60 4.73 12.32
N PRO A 67 -5.54 5.18 13.18
CA PRO A 67 -5.77 6.59 13.39
C PRO A 67 -4.51 7.27 13.96
N ALA A 68 -4.37 8.57 13.70
CA ALA A 68 -3.32 9.37 14.31
C ALA A 68 -3.52 9.43 15.84
N LEU A 69 -2.43 9.44 16.61
CA LEU A 69 -2.54 9.60 18.06
C LEU A 69 -3.08 10.98 18.40
N LYS A 70 -3.84 11.09 19.50
CA LYS A 70 -4.22 12.39 20.05
C LYS A 70 -2.97 13.12 20.52
N VAL A 71 -3.02 14.46 20.55
CA VAL A 71 -1.88 15.29 20.99
C VAL A 71 -1.38 14.89 22.37
N SER A 72 -2.27 14.50 23.28
CA SER A 72 -1.95 14.02 24.64
C SER A 72 -1.19 12.68 24.68
N GLU A 73 -1.25 11.90 23.59
CA GLU A 73 -0.66 10.57 23.47
C GLU A 73 0.66 10.61 22.68
N LYS A 74 0.99 11.75 22.05
CA LYS A 74 2.24 11.93 21.31
C LYS A 74 3.41 12.19 22.27
N THR A 75 4.50 11.47 22.07
CA THR A 75 5.75 11.71 22.82
C THR A 75 6.56 12.77 22.08
N LEU A 76 6.83 13.91 22.72
CA LEU A 76 7.54 15.05 22.12
C LEU A 76 6.90 15.57 20.81
N GLY A 77 5.58 15.45 20.69
CA GLY A 77 4.84 15.82 19.47
C GLY A 77 4.98 14.82 18.32
N ALA A 78 5.70 13.72 18.51
CA ALA A 78 5.85 12.64 17.55
C ALA A 78 4.99 11.42 17.90
N ASP A 79 4.49 10.74 16.88
CA ASP A 79 3.77 9.47 16.98
C ASP A 79 4.77 8.30 17.12
N ILE A 80 5.47 8.24 18.25
CA ILE A 80 6.51 7.22 18.54
C ILE A 80 5.85 5.91 18.98
N GLY A 81 6.18 4.79 18.32
CA GLY A 81 5.67 3.47 18.66
C GLY A 81 4.26 3.16 18.12
N ASN A 82 3.62 4.11 17.44
CA ASN A 82 2.36 3.86 16.73
C ASN A 82 2.66 3.24 15.37
N TYR A 83 2.57 1.91 15.28
CA TYR A 83 2.70 1.23 14.00
C TYR A 83 1.53 1.67 13.09
N LYS A 84 1.90 2.38 12.03
CA LYS A 84 0.96 2.91 11.05
C LYS A 84 0.54 1.79 10.11
N ASN A 85 -0.49 1.02 10.51
CA ASN A 85 -1.19 0.13 9.62
C ASN A 85 -1.92 0.98 8.58
N ARG A 86 -1.78 0.62 7.31
CA ARG A 86 -2.54 1.23 6.22
C ARG A 86 -2.77 0.17 5.17
N SER A 87 -4.03 -0.05 4.84
CA SER A 87 -4.41 -0.89 3.73
C SER A 87 -5.56 -0.27 2.95
N VAL A 88 -5.58 -0.52 1.66
CA VAL A 88 -6.68 -0.18 0.77
C VAL A 88 -7.19 -1.43 0.10
N VAL A 89 -8.48 -1.50 -0.14
CA VAL A 89 -9.08 -2.46 -1.05
C VAL A 89 -9.48 -1.70 -2.29
N VAL A 90 -9.02 -2.17 -3.44
CA VAL A 90 -9.31 -1.59 -4.75
C VAL A 90 -9.89 -2.63 -5.68
N VAL A 91 -10.64 -2.18 -6.67
CA VAL A 91 -11.08 -2.99 -7.80
C VAL A 91 -10.53 -2.34 -9.06
N CYS A 92 -9.79 -3.12 -9.85
CA CYS A 92 -9.26 -2.65 -11.13
C CYS A 92 -10.40 -2.41 -12.13
N LYS A 93 -10.25 -1.41 -12.99
CA LYS A 93 -11.21 -1.11 -14.06
C LYS A 93 -10.89 -1.89 -15.34
#